data_AF-A0A2U9NLV1-F1
#
_entry.id   AF-A0A2U9NLV1-F1
#
_cell.length_a   1.000
_cell.length_b   1.000
_cell.length_c   1.000
_cell.angle_alpha   90.00
_cell.angle_beta   90.00
_cell.angle_gamma   90.00
#
_symmetry.space_group_name_H-M   'P 1'
#
loop_
_entity.id
_entity.type
_entity.pdbx_description
1 polymer ?
#
loop_
_entity_poly.entity_id
_entity_poly.type
_entity_poly.pdbx_seq_one_letter_code
_entity_poly.pdbx_strand_id
1 'polypeptide(L)'
;MSSQLYSKANILQQLGEVRQLVVTSGALWKDLHERRFGNIDTIKKPPASIEPIASLQLTIPQSVHIQVQESQLTSLAQETLFRNLEALIDIYTKEFDHAWHKLARNTALQNMFPKLTEQLRNGMQKHFETHGIPRFLEEVKEHAEKHPRPSTPPPAPRQSSIPAYEA
;
A
#
# COMPACT_ATOMS: atom_id res chain seq x y z
N MET A 1 45.03 -14.44 62.29
CA MET A 1 43.59 -14.25 61.96
C MET A 1 43.24 -12.84 61.44
N SER A 2 44.09 -11.82 61.57
CA SER A 2 43.77 -10.44 61.11
C SER A 2 43.76 -10.20 59.59
N SER A 3 44.49 -10.99 58.79
CA SER A 3 44.61 -10.76 57.33
C SER A 3 43.30 -10.99 56.55
N GLN A 4 42.48 -11.98 56.97
CA GLN A 4 41.21 -12.29 56.28
C GLN A 4 40.11 -11.24 56.52
N LEU A 5 40.15 -10.52 57.64
CA LEU A 5 39.16 -9.47 57.94
C LEU A 5 39.44 -8.19 57.15
N TYR A 6 40.73 -7.84 56.96
CA TYR A 6 41.15 -6.72 56.11
C TYR A 6 40.79 -6.95 54.63
N SER A 7 40.95 -8.18 54.13
CA SER A 7 40.56 -8.53 52.76
C SER A 7 39.04 -8.41 52.52
N LYS A 8 38.22 -8.86 53.48
CA LYS A 8 36.75 -8.74 53.38
C LYS A 8 36.26 -7.29 53.44
N ALA A 9 36.84 -6.46 54.31
CA ALA A 9 36.52 -5.04 54.39
C ALA A 9 36.86 -4.29 53.08
N ASN A 10 37.98 -4.65 52.45
CA ASN A 10 38.42 -4.09 51.17
C ASN A 10 37.47 -4.48 50.01
N ILE A 11 37.05 -5.74 49.94
CA ILE A 11 36.10 -6.22 48.91
C ILE A 11 34.73 -5.51 49.02
N LEU A 12 34.24 -5.28 50.24
CA LEU A 12 32.97 -4.57 50.46
C LEU A 12 33.05 -3.11 50.01
N GLN A 13 34.19 -2.46 50.22
CA GLN A 13 34.42 -1.10 49.76
C GLN A 13 34.46 -1.02 48.23
N GLN A 14 35.19 -1.93 47.58
CA GLN A 14 35.25 -2.02 46.11
C GLN A 14 33.87 -2.29 45.49
N LEU A 15 33.06 -3.15 46.11
CA LEU A 15 31.68 -3.39 45.67
C LEU A 15 30.79 -2.14 45.78
N GLY A 16 31.00 -1.32 46.82
CA GLY A 16 30.32 -0.04 46.98
C GLY A 16 30.67 0.95 45.86
N GLU A 17 31.96 1.04 45.52
CA GLU A 17 32.47 1.90 44.45
C GLU A 17 31.94 1.48 43.08
N VAL A 18 31.94 0.17 42.78
CA VAL A 18 31.37 -0.35 41.53
C VAL A 18 29.88 -0.05 41.44
N ARG A 19 29.13 -0.23 42.52
CA ARG A 19 27.69 0.11 42.54
C ARG A 19 27.46 1.59 42.27
N GLN A 20 28.23 2.47 42.88
CA GLN A 20 28.14 3.91 42.62
C GLN A 20 28.49 4.26 41.18
N LEU A 21 29.51 3.62 40.61
CA LEU A 21 29.90 3.83 39.22
C LEU A 21 28.79 3.36 38.24
N VAL A 22 28.14 2.24 38.54
CA VAL A 22 26.99 1.76 37.74
C VAL A 22 25.79 2.70 37.86
N VAL A 23 25.48 3.19 39.06
CA VAL A 23 24.35 4.13 39.26
C VAL A 23 24.60 5.46 38.55
N THR A 24 25.80 6.02 38.67
CA THR A 24 26.16 7.30 38.04
C THR A 24 26.23 7.20 36.52
N SER A 25 26.81 6.13 35.97
CA SER A 25 26.81 5.88 34.53
C SER A 25 25.40 5.64 33.98
N GLY A 26 24.56 4.90 34.72
CA GLY A 26 23.15 4.70 34.38
C GLY A 26 22.36 6.00 34.35
N ALA A 27 22.55 6.89 35.33
CA ALA A 27 21.90 8.19 35.38
C ALA A 27 22.34 9.10 34.21
N LEU A 28 23.63 9.10 33.88
CA LEU A 28 24.17 9.90 32.77
C LEU A 28 23.67 9.38 31.42
N TRP A 29 23.63 8.05 31.23
CA TRP A 29 23.07 7.46 30.03
C TRP A 29 21.57 7.77 29.87
N LYS A 30 20.81 7.71 30.97
CA LYS A 30 19.40 8.10 30.98
C LYS A 30 19.22 9.57 30.58
N ASP A 31 19.95 10.50 31.18
CA ASP A 31 19.84 11.93 30.85
C ASP A 31 20.23 12.21 29.38
N LEU A 32 21.32 11.60 28.88
CA LEU A 32 21.71 11.72 27.47
C LEU A 32 20.64 11.16 26.52
N HIS A 33 20.06 10.00 26.87
CA HIS A 33 18.99 9.40 26.08
C HIS A 33 17.75 10.29 26.09
N GLU A 34 17.34 10.81 27.25
CA GLU A 34 16.15 11.64 27.38
C GLU A 34 16.27 12.98 26.67
N ARG A 35 17.45 13.61 26.69
CA ARG A 35 17.72 14.82 25.90
C ARG A 35 17.61 14.59 24.39
N ARG A 36 17.96 13.40 23.91
CA ARG A 36 18.05 13.10 22.48
C ARG A 36 16.76 12.48 21.92
N PHE A 37 16.06 11.68 22.72
CA PHE A 37 14.92 10.87 22.30
C PHE A 37 13.64 11.15 23.11
N GLY A 38 13.69 12.00 24.14
CA GLY A 38 12.57 12.28 25.03
C GLY A 38 12.49 11.35 26.24
N ASN A 39 11.64 11.71 27.20
CA ASN A 39 11.51 11.03 28.48
C ASN A 39 11.07 9.55 28.32
N ILE A 40 11.83 8.61 28.87
CA ILE A 40 11.59 7.16 28.74
C ILE A 40 10.25 6.75 29.39
N ASP A 41 9.80 7.47 30.43
CA ASP A 41 8.54 7.18 31.11
C ASP A 41 7.29 7.57 30.29
N THR A 42 7.45 8.29 29.16
CA THR A 42 6.32 8.58 28.26
C THR A 42 5.85 7.36 27.46
N ILE A 43 6.65 6.29 27.41
CA ILE A 43 6.31 5.02 26.72
C ILE A 43 5.15 4.28 27.41
N LYS A 44 4.81 4.64 28.66
CA LYS A 44 3.70 4.02 29.41
C LYS A 44 2.31 4.50 29.00
N LYS A 45 2.17 5.46 28.08
CA LYS A 45 0.86 5.78 27.51
C LYS A 45 0.41 4.61 26.62
N PRO A 46 -0.80 4.07 26.81
CA PRO A 46 -1.36 3.14 25.83
C PRO A 46 -1.29 3.80 24.45
N PRO A 47 -0.91 3.06 23.39
CA PRO A 47 -0.84 3.64 22.06
C PRO A 47 -2.19 4.28 21.77
N ALA A 48 -2.17 5.55 21.37
CA ALA A 48 -3.39 6.23 20.94
C ALA A 48 -4.11 5.31 19.94
N SER A 49 -5.41 5.11 20.15
CA SER A 49 -6.23 4.30 19.25
C SER A 49 -6.00 4.84 17.84
N ILE A 50 -5.41 4.01 16.98
CA ILE A 50 -5.12 4.39 15.61
C ILE A 50 -6.47 4.44 14.92
N GLU A 51 -6.95 5.65 14.64
CA GLU A 51 -8.21 5.79 13.92
C GLU A 51 -8.12 5.06 12.57
N PRO A 52 -9.17 4.33 12.18
CA PRO A 52 -9.20 3.64 10.91
C PRO A 52 -9.04 4.66 9.78
N ILE A 53 -8.06 4.42 8.92
CA ILE A 53 -7.85 5.29 7.76
C ILE A 53 -8.85 4.97 6.66
N ALA A 54 -9.24 5.98 5.88
CA ALA A 54 -10.03 5.78 4.67
C ALA A 54 -9.33 4.79 3.71
N SER A 55 -10.09 3.94 3.02
CA SER A 55 -9.55 2.96 2.07
C SER A 55 -8.75 3.61 0.93
N LEU A 56 -7.95 2.80 0.21
CA LEU A 56 -7.29 3.27 -1.01
C LEU A 56 -8.33 3.56 -2.09
N GLN A 57 -8.28 4.77 -2.67
CA GLN A 57 -9.05 5.14 -3.84
C GLN A 57 -8.08 5.27 -5.02
N LEU A 58 -8.04 4.25 -5.86
CA LEU A 58 -7.25 4.29 -7.09
C LEU A 58 -7.95 5.16 -8.13
N THR A 59 -7.21 6.04 -8.77
CA THR A 59 -7.72 6.81 -9.91
C THR A 59 -7.46 6.04 -11.19
N ILE A 60 -8.51 5.78 -11.97
CA ILE A 60 -8.37 5.18 -13.31
C ILE A 60 -8.13 6.33 -14.31
N PRO A 61 -6.98 6.37 -15.00
CA PRO A 61 -6.72 7.34 -16.04
C PRO A 61 -7.74 7.25 -17.17
N GLN A 62 -8.19 8.41 -17.69
CA GLN A 62 -9.11 8.46 -18.83
C GLN A 62 -8.57 7.77 -20.09
N SER A 63 -7.25 7.68 -20.24
CA SER A 63 -6.61 6.96 -21.35
C SER A 63 -7.02 5.49 -21.42
N VAL A 64 -7.33 4.85 -20.28
CA VAL A 64 -7.80 3.45 -20.24
C VAL A 64 -9.15 3.34 -20.93
N HIS A 65 -10.08 4.26 -20.66
CA HIS A 65 -11.40 4.26 -21.29
C HIS A 65 -11.30 4.45 -22.80
N ILE A 66 -10.41 5.34 -23.26
CA ILE A 66 -10.19 5.60 -24.68
C ILE A 66 -9.69 4.33 -25.37
N GLN A 67 -8.66 3.66 -24.83
CA GLN A 67 -8.10 2.46 -25.44
C GLN A 67 -9.05 1.26 -25.46
N VAL A 68 -9.86 1.09 -24.41
CA VAL A 68 -10.92 0.06 -24.40
C VAL A 68 -11.97 0.35 -25.46
N GLN A 69 -12.33 1.63 -25.67
CA GLN A 69 -13.27 2.04 -26.72
C GLN A 69 -12.69 1.82 -28.13
N GLU A 70 -11.42 2.12 -28.35
CA GLU A 70 -10.72 1.91 -29.62
C GLU A 70 -10.59 0.43 -29.99
N SER A 71 -10.57 -0.46 -28.99
CA SER A 71 -10.45 -1.91 -29.18
C SER A 71 -11.71 -2.58 -29.77
N GLN A 72 -12.78 -1.82 -30.05
CA GLN A 72 -14.04 -2.27 -30.69
C GLN A 72 -14.65 -3.55 -30.09
N LEU A 73 -14.46 -3.76 -28.79
CA LEU A 73 -14.91 -4.96 -28.09
C LEU A 73 -16.44 -5.06 -28.10
N THR A 74 -16.94 -6.30 -28.01
CA THR A 74 -18.37 -6.54 -27.78
C THR A 74 -18.78 -6.04 -26.40
N SER A 75 -20.06 -5.74 -26.20
CA SER A 75 -20.57 -5.29 -24.90
C SER A 75 -20.26 -6.28 -23.77
N LEU A 76 -20.37 -7.58 -24.04
CA LEU A 76 -20.06 -8.64 -23.08
C LEU A 76 -18.56 -8.66 -22.69
N ALA A 77 -17.67 -8.45 -23.67
CA ALA A 77 -16.23 -8.38 -23.42
C ALA A 77 -15.86 -7.11 -22.62
N GLN A 78 -16.52 -5.98 -22.90
CA GLN A 78 -16.35 -4.76 -22.12
C GLN A 78 -16.80 -4.95 -20.67
N GLU A 79 -17.97 -5.57 -20.44
CA GLU A 79 -18.46 -5.84 -19.08
C GLU A 79 -17.50 -6.74 -18.30
N THR A 80 -17.02 -7.81 -18.94
CA THR A 80 -16.03 -8.72 -18.33
C THR A 80 -14.74 -7.99 -17.99
N LEU A 81 -14.29 -7.08 -18.85
CA LEU A 81 -13.12 -6.25 -18.59
C LEU A 81 -13.30 -5.33 -17.40
N PHE A 82 -14.43 -4.62 -17.32
CA PHE A 82 -14.68 -3.74 -16.18
C PHE A 82 -14.74 -4.54 -14.86
N ARG A 83 -15.34 -5.73 -14.86
CA ARG A 83 -15.31 -6.64 -13.70
C ARG A 83 -13.88 -7.05 -13.32
N ASN A 84 -13.03 -7.36 -14.30
CA ASN A 84 -11.63 -7.68 -14.04
C ASN A 84 -10.84 -6.48 -13.50
N LEU A 85 -11.12 -5.27 -14.01
CA LEU A 85 -10.53 -4.03 -13.52
C LEU A 85 -10.95 -3.73 -12.07
N GLU A 86 -12.23 -3.92 -11.75
CA GLU A 86 -12.74 -3.80 -10.38
C GLU A 86 -12.07 -4.82 -9.44
N ALA A 87 -11.92 -6.07 -9.87
CA ALA A 87 -11.21 -7.10 -9.11
C ALA A 87 -9.74 -6.73 -8.87
N LEU A 88 -9.07 -6.14 -9.88
CA LEU A 88 -7.71 -5.63 -9.74
C LEU A 88 -7.65 -4.50 -8.71
N ILE A 89 -8.58 -3.55 -8.74
CA ILE A 89 -8.67 -2.45 -7.76
C ILE A 89 -8.88 -2.98 -6.34
N ASP A 90 -9.75 -3.99 -6.18
CA ASP A 90 -10.00 -4.64 -4.89
C ASP A 90 -8.73 -5.30 -4.32
N ILE A 91 -7.91 -5.94 -5.17
CA ILE A 91 -6.60 -6.49 -4.77
C ILE A 91 -5.69 -5.39 -4.22
N TYR A 92 -5.54 -4.27 -4.94
CA TYR A 92 -4.71 -3.16 -4.47
C TYR A 92 -5.23 -2.54 -3.18
N THR A 93 -6.55 -2.47 -3.02
CA THR A 93 -7.18 -1.96 -1.80
C THR A 93 -6.86 -2.85 -0.60
N LYS A 94 -6.98 -4.17 -0.76
CA LYS A 94 -6.63 -5.14 0.28
C LYS A 94 -5.15 -5.12 0.62
N GLU A 95 -4.27 -5.01 -0.38
CA GLU A 95 -2.83 -4.90 -0.17
C GLU A 95 -2.45 -3.61 0.56
N PHE A 96 -3.10 -2.48 0.22
CA PHE A 96 -2.94 -1.22 0.94
C PHE A 96 -3.36 -1.36 2.40
N ASP A 97 -4.55 -1.93 2.66
CA ASP A 97 -5.04 -2.11 4.02
C ASP A 97 -4.09 -2.98 4.83
N HIS A 98 -3.60 -4.08 4.24
CA HIS A 98 -2.63 -4.96 4.90
C HIS A 98 -1.30 -4.25 5.20
N ALA A 99 -0.75 -3.53 4.23
CA ALA A 99 0.49 -2.78 4.39
C ALA A 99 0.33 -1.66 5.44
N TRP A 100 -0.80 -0.95 5.42
CA TRP A 100 -1.13 0.08 6.39
C TRP A 100 -1.25 -0.51 7.80
N HIS A 101 -1.95 -1.62 7.99
CA HIS A 101 -2.05 -2.28 9.31
C HIS A 101 -0.69 -2.73 9.85
N LYS A 102 0.22 -3.20 8.97
CA LYS A 102 1.60 -3.52 9.36
C LYS A 102 2.36 -2.28 9.81
N LEU A 103 2.20 -1.17 9.08
CA LEU A 103 2.79 0.10 9.45
C LEU A 103 2.23 0.56 10.79
N ALA A 104 0.90 0.51 10.97
CA ALA A 104 0.13 0.90 12.15
C ALA A 104 0.64 0.25 13.44
N ARG A 105 1.03 -1.02 13.36
CA ARG A 105 1.57 -1.78 14.50
C ARG A 105 2.95 -1.28 14.98
N ASN A 106 3.66 -0.49 14.19
CA ASN A 106 4.96 0.04 14.57
C ASN A 106 4.82 1.40 15.28
N THR A 107 4.83 1.37 16.62
CA THR A 107 4.70 2.57 17.46
C THR A 107 5.83 3.58 17.27
N ALA A 108 7.04 3.12 16.89
CA ALA A 108 8.18 4.02 16.64
C ALA A 108 7.96 4.92 15.41
N LEU A 109 7.09 4.51 14.48
CA LEU A 109 6.77 5.27 13.28
C LEU A 109 5.57 6.20 13.48
N GLN A 110 5.07 6.36 14.72
CA GLN A 110 3.83 7.08 14.97
C GLN A 110 3.80 8.50 14.42
N ASN A 111 4.87 9.24 14.66
CA ASN A 111 5.01 10.62 14.22
C ASN A 111 5.16 10.77 12.69
N MET A 112 5.48 9.67 11.99
CA MET A 112 5.64 9.63 10.54
C MET A 112 4.45 8.99 9.82
N PHE A 113 3.45 8.49 10.53
CA PHE A 113 2.30 7.81 9.94
C PHE A 113 1.64 8.58 8.80
N PRO A 114 1.30 9.87 8.94
CA PRO A 114 0.62 10.58 7.86
C PRO A 114 1.45 10.59 6.57
N LYS A 115 2.75 10.90 6.70
CA LYS A 115 3.70 10.94 5.57
C LYS A 115 3.90 9.57 4.94
N LEU A 116 4.11 8.54 5.76
CA LEU A 116 4.30 7.17 5.26
C LEU A 116 3.04 6.63 4.60
N THR A 117 1.87 7.01 5.10
CA THR A 117 0.60 6.61 4.50
C THR A 117 0.40 7.28 3.14
N GLU A 118 0.68 8.58 3.03
CA GLU A 118 0.63 9.28 1.75
C GLU A 118 1.62 8.68 0.74
N GLN A 119 2.84 8.35 1.19
CA GLN A 119 3.83 7.65 0.36
C GLN A 119 3.35 6.27 -0.09
N LEU A 120 2.68 5.52 0.79
CA LEU A 120 2.11 4.22 0.45
C LEU A 120 1.00 4.37 -0.59
N ARG A 121 0.09 5.35 -0.44
CA ARG A 121 -0.97 5.64 -1.42
C ARG A 121 -0.37 6.00 -2.78
N ASN A 122 0.57 6.93 -2.80
CA ASN A 122 1.20 7.39 -4.04
C ASN A 122 2.01 6.28 -4.70
N GLY A 123 2.70 5.45 -3.91
CA GLY A 123 3.43 4.28 -4.39
C GLY A 123 2.50 3.25 -5.04
N MET A 124 1.38 2.93 -4.39
CA MET A 124 0.37 2.01 -4.92
C MET A 124 -0.27 2.56 -6.21
N GLN A 125 -0.66 3.84 -6.24
CA GLN A 125 -1.20 4.49 -7.44
C GLN A 125 -0.19 4.44 -8.59
N LYS A 126 1.07 4.83 -8.33
CA LYS A 126 2.12 4.78 -9.35
C LYS A 126 2.36 3.37 -9.86
N HIS A 127 2.39 2.37 -8.98
CA HIS A 127 2.55 0.97 -9.38
C HIS A 127 1.37 0.48 -10.22
N PHE A 128 0.14 0.83 -9.82
CA PHE A 128 -1.06 0.56 -10.60
C PHE A 128 -0.99 1.16 -12.00
N GLU A 129 -0.58 2.43 -12.12
CA GLU A 129 -0.45 3.11 -13.43
C GLU A 129 0.67 2.55 -14.31
N THR A 130 1.80 2.16 -13.71
CA THR A 130 2.99 1.75 -14.47
C THR A 130 3.02 0.26 -14.80
N HIS A 131 2.39 -0.58 -13.99
CA HIS A 131 2.45 -2.03 -14.14
C HIS A 131 1.07 -2.67 -14.25
N GLY A 132 0.10 -2.21 -13.44
CA GLY A 132 -1.26 -2.77 -13.44
C GLY A 132 -2.01 -2.47 -14.73
N ILE A 133 -2.13 -1.19 -15.07
CA ILE A 133 -2.85 -0.71 -16.24
C ILE A 133 -2.26 -1.22 -17.56
N PRO A 134 -0.93 -1.13 -17.81
CA PRO A 134 -0.38 -1.56 -19.08
C PRO A 134 -0.58 -3.05 -19.31
N ARG A 135 -0.34 -3.88 -18.30
CA ARG A 135 -0.57 -5.32 -18.37
C ARG A 135 -2.05 -5.64 -18.65
N PHE A 136 -2.95 -4.95 -17.97
CA PHE A 136 -4.38 -5.11 -18.22
C PHE A 136 -4.74 -4.78 -19.67
N LEU A 137 -4.23 -3.67 -20.21
CA LEU A 137 -4.48 -3.26 -21.60
C LEU A 137 -3.83 -4.18 -22.64
N GLU A 138 -2.68 -4.78 -22.34
CA GLU A 138 -2.07 -5.80 -23.19
C GLU A 138 -2.99 -7.03 -23.33
N GLU A 139 -3.57 -7.50 -22.22
CA GLU A 139 -4.54 -8.60 -22.22
C GLU A 139 -5.81 -8.24 -23.01
N VAL A 140 -6.27 -6.98 -22.93
CA VAL A 140 -7.38 -6.47 -23.77
C VAL A 140 -7.05 -6.59 -25.25
N LYS A 141 -5.87 -6.10 -25.62
CA LYS A 141 -5.42 -6.07 -27.02
C LYS A 141 -5.29 -7.48 -27.57
N GLU A 142 -4.69 -8.38 -26.81
CA GLU A 142 -4.55 -9.79 -27.19
C GLU A 142 -5.91 -10.46 -27.40
N HIS A 143 -6.89 -10.18 -26.54
CA HIS A 143 -8.25 -10.69 -26.71
C HIS A 143 -8.93 -10.13 -27.97
N ALA A 144 -8.77 -8.84 -28.25
CA ALA A 144 -9.32 -8.20 -29.45
C ALA A 144 -8.71 -8.78 -30.74
N GLU A 145 -7.41 -9.04 -30.76
CA GLU A 145 -6.70 -9.66 -31.89
C GLU A 145 -7.13 -11.11 -32.13
N LYS A 146 -7.37 -11.89 -31.07
CA LYS A 146 -7.82 -13.29 -31.18
C LYS A 146 -9.29 -13.44 -31.59
N HIS A 147 -10.10 -12.43 -31.32
CA HIS A 147 -11.54 -12.44 -31.60
C HIS A 147 -11.95 -11.25 -32.48
N PRO A 148 -11.42 -11.15 -33.71
CA PRO A 148 -11.77 -10.06 -34.61
C PRO A 148 -13.27 -10.12 -34.90
N ARG A 149 -13.92 -8.96 -34.84
CA ARG A 149 -15.35 -8.86 -35.13
C ARG A 149 -15.57 -9.37 -36.57
N PRO A 150 -16.47 -10.34 -36.79
CA PRO A 150 -16.79 -10.74 -38.15
C PRO A 150 -17.31 -9.49 -38.86
N SER A 151 -16.59 -9.06 -39.90
CA SER A 151 -17.07 -8.03 -40.81
C SER A 151 -18.28 -8.61 -41.52
N THR A 152 -19.46 -8.52 -40.90
CA THR A 152 -20.69 -8.88 -41.57
C THR A 152 -20.81 -7.90 -42.73
N PRO A 153 -20.74 -8.36 -43.99
CA PRO A 153 -20.89 -7.47 -45.12
C PRO A 153 -22.25 -6.76 -45.01
N PRO A 154 -22.34 -5.49 -45.44
CA PRO A 154 -23.61 -4.78 -45.39
C PRO A 154 -24.69 -5.63 -46.08
N PRO A 155 -25.89 -5.75 -45.48
CA PRO A 155 -26.96 -6.55 -46.07
C PRO A 155 -27.18 -6.10 -47.51
N ALA A 156 -27.31 -7.06 -48.42
CA ALA A 156 -27.48 -6.78 -49.84
C ALA A 156 -28.59 -5.73 -50.03
N PRO A 157 -28.41 -4.75 -50.94
CA PRO A 157 -29.42 -3.73 -51.18
C PRO A 157 -30.75 -4.41 -51.45
N ARG A 158 -31.78 -4.05 -50.66
CA ARG A 158 -33.13 -4.56 -50.86
C ARG A 158 -33.54 -4.18 -52.27
N GLN A 159 -33.66 -5.16 -53.16
CA GLN A 159 -34.24 -4.95 -54.48
C GLN A 159 -35.65 -4.41 -54.26
N SER A 160 -35.84 -3.12 -54.52
CA SER A 160 -37.15 -2.47 -54.53
C SER A 160 -37.95 -3.13 -55.64
N SER A 161 -38.87 -4.01 -55.25
CA SER A 161 -39.76 -4.70 -56.18
C SER A 161 -40.69 -3.70 -56.87
N ILE A 162 -40.40 -3.50 -58.16
CA ILE A 162 -41.32 -3.33 -59.30
C ILE A 162 -42.02 -1.96 -59.42
N PRO A 163 -41.86 -1.25 -60.57
CA PRO A 163 -42.77 -0.18 -60.94
C PRO A 163 -44.09 -0.79 -61.42
N ALA A 164 -45.19 -0.47 -60.73
CA ALA A 164 -46.53 -0.72 -61.24
C ALA A 164 -46.77 0.20 -62.45
N TYR A 165 -46.56 -0.33 -63.65
CA TYR A 165 -47.19 0.21 -64.85
C TYR A 165 -48.69 -0.11 -64.74
N GLU A 166 -49.49 0.90 -64.42
CA GLU A 166 -50.91 0.92 -64.78
C GLU A 166 -51.07 1.65 -66.11
N ALA A 167 -52.11 1.23 -66.84
CA ALA A 167 -52.35 1.34 -68.28
C ALA A 167 -52.54 2.76 -68.84
#